data_AF-A0A7C7ZNM6-F1
#
_entry.id   AF-A0A7C7ZNM6-F1
#
_cell.length_a   1.000
_cell.length_b   1.000
_cell.length_c   1.000
_cell.angle_alpha   90.00
_cell.angle_beta   90.00
_cell.angle_gamma   90.00
#
_symmetry.space_group_name_H-M   'P 1'
#
loop_
_entity.id
_entity.type
_entity.pdbx_description
1 polymer ?
#
loop_
_entity_poly.entity_id
_entity_poly.type
_entity_poly.pdbx_seq_one_letter_code
_entity_poly.pdbx_strand_id
1 'polypeptide(L)'
;MSVHLEFIDFIIPVHVIKEKYPGGWGKCLSDHEGLIGGRVWYDDYLFRDGAMSPNDIRHLLDKWSELGFNTHIEVGKKPTKWIDVCVVERMFGGATLECDWIKVDAVGDFAYLKGKPAGEVISRNNFNSDERVE
;
A
#
# COMPACT_ATOMS: atom_id res chain seq x y z
N MET A 1 4.30 8.92 10.37
CA MET A 1 3.35 7.80 10.47
C MET A 1 3.81 6.75 9.47
N SER A 2 3.50 5.51 9.79
CA SER A 2 3.87 4.33 9.02
C SER A 2 2.66 3.43 8.88
N VAL A 3 2.67 2.57 7.88
CA VAL A 3 1.71 1.46 7.76
C VAL A 3 2.40 0.16 8.11
N HIS A 4 1.74 -0.66 8.92
CA HIS A 4 2.17 -2.03 9.21
C HIS A 4 2.11 -2.87 7.92
N LEU A 5 3.06 -3.79 7.77
CA LEU A 5 3.19 -4.73 6.66
C LEU A 5 2.75 -6.13 7.11
N GLU A 6 2.22 -6.96 6.22
CA GLU A 6 1.86 -8.34 6.58
C GLU A 6 2.49 -9.40 5.67
N PHE A 7 1.90 -9.68 4.52
CA PHE A 7 2.33 -10.77 3.65
C PHE A 7 2.87 -10.22 2.34
N ILE A 8 1.96 -9.88 1.42
CA ILE A 8 2.29 -9.05 0.26
C ILE A 8 1.45 -7.79 0.34
N ASP A 9 2.13 -6.66 0.43
CA ASP A 9 1.56 -5.35 0.67
C ASP A 9 1.62 -4.53 -0.62
N PHE A 10 0.46 -4.05 -1.05
CA PHE A 10 0.29 -3.12 -2.17
C PHE A 10 0.11 -1.72 -1.60
N ILE A 11 1.11 -0.87 -1.79
CA ILE A 11 1.20 0.44 -1.13
C ILE A 11 1.18 1.56 -2.15
N ILE A 12 0.42 2.61 -1.88
CA ILE A 12 0.33 3.80 -2.74
C ILE A 12 0.43 5.07 -1.88
N PRO A 13 1.17 6.11 -2.29
CA PRO A 13 1.12 7.39 -1.61
C PRO A 13 -0.26 8.03 -1.74
N VAL A 14 -0.85 8.46 -0.63
CA VAL A 14 -2.17 9.10 -0.57
C VAL A 14 -2.24 10.32 -1.50
N HIS A 15 -1.15 11.07 -1.67
CA HIS A 15 -1.13 12.22 -2.59
C HIS A 15 -1.29 11.80 -4.07
N VAL A 16 -0.78 10.63 -4.46
CA VAL A 16 -0.97 10.09 -5.82
C VAL A 16 -2.42 9.66 -6.02
N ILE A 17 -3.05 9.06 -4.99
CA ILE A 17 -4.48 8.71 -5.05
C ILE A 17 -5.34 9.97 -5.19
N LYS A 18 -5.03 11.03 -4.44
CA LYS A 18 -5.73 12.33 -4.55
C LYS A 18 -5.67 12.91 -5.97
N GLU A 19 -4.55 12.73 -6.65
CA GLU A 19 -4.31 13.25 -8.00
C GLU A 19 -4.97 12.38 -9.09
N LYS A 20 -4.86 11.06 -8.98
CA LYS A 20 -5.13 10.14 -10.10
C LYS A 20 -6.40 9.31 -9.95
N TYR A 21 -6.83 9.00 -8.74
CA TYR A 21 -8.00 8.14 -8.54
C TYR A 21 -9.27 8.84 -9.02
N PRO A 22 -10.15 8.19 -9.81
CA PRO A 22 -11.42 8.80 -10.21
C PRO A 22 -12.28 9.20 -8.99
N GLY A 23 -12.51 10.49 -8.79
CA GLY A 23 -13.19 11.02 -7.61
C GLY A 23 -12.29 11.25 -6.38
N GLY A 24 -10.98 11.06 -6.53
CA GLY A 24 -9.94 11.36 -5.53
C GLY A 24 -9.98 10.47 -4.29
N TRP A 25 -9.32 10.93 -3.23
CA TRP A 25 -9.12 10.17 -2.00
C TRP A 25 -10.42 9.74 -1.32
N GLY A 26 -11.40 10.63 -1.22
CA GLY A 26 -12.68 10.31 -0.59
C GLY A 26 -13.42 9.19 -1.33
N LYS A 27 -13.39 9.20 -2.66
CA LYS A 27 -13.98 8.12 -3.46
C LYS A 27 -13.21 6.82 -3.30
N CYS A 28 -11.88 6.86 -3.29
CA CYS A 28 -11.05 5.69 -3.00
C CYS A 28 -11.42 5.05 -1.66
N LEU A 29 -11.57 5.84 -0.59
CA LEU A 29 -11.96 5.31 0.72
C LEU A 29 -13.36 4.68 0.70
N SER A 30 -14.33 5.34 0.05
CA SER A 30 -15.68 4.81 -0.09
C SER A 30 -15.71 3.49 -0.88
N ASP A 31 -14.92 3.37 -1.94
CA ASP A 31 -14.84 2.16 -2.76
C ASP A 31 -14.18 0.98 -2.02
N HIS A 32 -13.39 1.26 -0.98
CA HIS A 32 -12.71 0.27 -0.16
C HIS A 32 -13.29 0.14 1.25
N GLU A 33 -14.43 0.77 1.55
CA GLU A 33 -15.03 0.83 2.89
C GLU A 33 -15.12 -0.54 3.56
N GLY A 34 -15.67 -1.54 2.86
CA GLY A 34 -15.83 -2.91 3.37
C GLY A 34 -14.52 -3.69 3.54
N LEU A 35 -13.38 -3.12 3.13
CA LEU A 35 -12.05 -3.73 3.24
C LEU A 35 -11.19 -3.04 4.31
N ILE A 36 -11.54 -1.82 4.73
CA ILE A 36 -10.83 -1.06 5.77
C ILE A 36 -10.91 -1.81 7.11
N GLY A 37 -9.79 -1.96 7.81
CA GLY A 37 -9.68 -2.80 9.04
C GLY A 37 -9.62 -4.31 8.78
N GLY A 38 -9.92 -4.72 7.54
CA GLY A 38 -9.66 -6.05 7.00
C GLY A 38 -8.28 -6.11 6.37
N ARG A 39 -8.24 -5.99 5.04
CA ARG A 39 -7.00 -5.99 4.22
C ARG A 39 -6.50 -4.58 3.90
N VAL A 40 -7.32 -3.55 4.10
CA VAL A 40 -6.96 -2.15 3.84
C VAL A 40 -6.76 -1.38 5.16
N TRP A 41 -5.72 -0.57 5.22
CA TRP A 41 -5.56 0.52 6.20
C TRP A 41 -4.66 1.60 5.60
N TYR A 42 -4.62 2.76 6.24
CA TYR A 42 -3.86 3.90 5.74
C TYR A 42 -3.42 4.80 6.88
N ASP A 43 -2.34 5.53 6.65
CA ASP A 43 -1.96 6.68 7.47
C ASP A 43 -2.17 7.98 6.66
N ASP A 44 -1.62 9.09 7.15
CA ASP A 44 -1.70 10.39 6.47
C ASP A 44 -1.05 10.42 5.07
N TYR A 45 -0.13 9.50 4.78
CA TYR A 45 0.77 9.51 3.64
C TYR A 45 0.66 8.29 2.73
N LEU A 46 0.33 7.12 3.26
CA LEU A 46 0.34 5.84 2.59
C LEU A 46 -1.01 5.14 2.76
N PHE A 47 -1.53 4.65 1.65
CA PHE A 47 -2.62 3.68 1.60
C PHE A 47 -2.00 2.30 1.40
N ARG A 48 -2.41 1.33 2.21
CA ARG A 48 -2.01 -0.06 2.12
C ARG A 48 -3.22 -0.93 1.85
N ASP A 49 -3.13 -1.75 0.82
CA ASP A 49 -3.93 -2.97 0.63
C ASP A 49 -3.01 -4.18 0.75
N GLY A 50 -3.55 -5.33 1.15
CA GLY A 50 -2.79 -6.57 1.36
C GLY A 50 -3.37 -7.74 0.60
N ALA A 51 -2.52 -8.69 0.23
CA ALA A 51 -2.95 -9.94 -0.37
C ALA A 51 -2.12 -11.12 0.14
N MET A 52 -2.68 -12.32 0.01
CA MET A 52 -2.04 -13.59 0.41
C MET A 52 -1.45 -14.38 -0.76
N SER A 53 -1.59 -13.89 -2.00
CA SER A 53 -1.05 -14.56 -3.18
C SER A 53 -0.50 -13.57 -4.21
N PRO A 54 0.52 -13.96 -4.99
CA PRO A 54 1.01 -13.14 -6.11
C PRO A 54 -0.06 -12.83 -7.15
N ASN A 55 -1.01 -13.75 -7.38
CA ASN A 55 -2.10 -13.55 -8.34
C ASN A 55 -3.07 -12.46 -7.89
N ASP A 56 -3.37 -12.38 -6.59
CA ASP A 56 -4.22 -11.31 -6.04
C ASP A 56 -3.52 -9.94 -6.14
N ILE A 57 -2.20 -9.88 -5.93
CA ILE A 57 -1.41 -8.66 -6.15
C ILE A 57 -1.40 -8.27 -7.61
N ARG A 58 -1.25 -9.23 -8.52
CA ARG A 58 -1.35 -8.99 -9.96
C ARG A 58 -2.70 -8.37 -10.31
N HIS A 59 -3.79 -8.90 -9.76
CA HIS A 59 -5.12 -8.34 -9.96
C HIS A 59 -5.27 -6.91 -9.42
N LEU A 60 -4.66 -6.59 -8.27
CA LEU A 60 -4.61 -5.21 -7.79
C LEU A 60 -3.84 -4.31 -8.76
N LEU A 61 -2.65 -4.74 -9.21
CA LEU A 61 -1.85 -3.97 -10.17
C LEU A 61 -2.63 -3.70 -11.45
N ASP A 62 -3.29 -4.71 -12.01
CA ASP A 62 -4.07 -4.58 -13.24
C ASP A 62 -5.26 -3.62 -13.03
N LYS A 63 -6.01 -3.75 -11.93
CA LYS A 63 -7.11 -2.81 -11.59
C LYS A 63 -6.66 -1.37 -11.44
N TRP A 64 -5.58 -1.12 -10.70
CA TRP A 64 -5.09 0.25 -10.51
C TRP A 64 -4.51 0.81 -11.83
N SER A 65 -3.93 -0.03 -12.67
CA SER A 65 -3.52 0.33 -14.03
C SER A 65 -4.71 0.73 -14.91
N GLU A 66 -5.83 0.00 -14.85
CA GLU A 66 -7.08 0.35 -15.55
C GLU A 66 -7.67 1.69 -15.07
N LEU A 67 -7.44 2.07 -13.81
CA LEU A 67 -7.80 3.39 -13.26
C LEU A 67 -6.83 4.52 -13.68
N GLY A 68 -5.78 4.21 -14.44
CA GLY A 68 -4.82 5.19 -14.97
C GLY A 68 -3.55 5.36 -14.13
N PHE A 69 -3.27 4.47 -13.18
CA PHE A 69 -2.02 4.49 -12.41
C PHE A 69 -0.89 3.83 -13.20
N ASN A 70 0.27 4.48 -13.25
CA ASN A 70 1.47 3.87 -13.80
C ASN A 70 2.09 2.99 -12.70
N THR A 71 1.87 1.69 -12.78
CA THR A 71 2.36 0.81 -11.71
C THR A 71 3.88 0.69 -11.72
N HIS A 72 4.49 0.40 -12.88
CA HIS A 72 5.93 0.17 -12.99
C HIS A 72 6.55 0.62 -14.32
N ILE A 73 7.88 0.74 -14.33
CA ILE A 73 8.70 0.91 -15.54
C ILE A 73 9.11 -0.47 -16.07
N GLU A 74 8.92 -0.67 -17.37
CA GLU A 74 9.43 -1.84 -18.08
C GLU A 74 10.67 -1.51 -18.92
N VAL A 75 11.68 -2.37 -18.87
CA VAL A 75 12.83 -2.38 -19.79
C VAL A 75 12.88 -3.73 -20.47
N GLY A 76 12.68 -3.76 -21.79
CA GLY A 76 12.71 -5.01 -22.56
C GLY A 76 11.68 -6.05 -22.11
N LYS A 77 10.45 -5.59 -21.74
CA LYS A 77 9.34 -6.41 -21.21
C LYS A 77 9.55 -6.98 -19.80
N LYS A 78 10.57 -6.52 -19.07
CA LYS A 78 10.76 -6.88 -17.66
C LYS A 78 10.45 -5.66 -16.78
N PRO A 79 9.63 -5.80 -15.73
CA PRO A 79 9.41 -4.74 -14.76
C PRO A 79 10.70 -4.52 -13.96
N THR A 80 11.09 -3.26 -13.80
CA THR A 80 12.36 -2.88 -13.17
C THR A 80 12.18 -2.01 -11.93
N LYS A 81 11.15 -1.17 -11.93
CA LYS A 81 10.94 -0.16 -10.88
C LYS A 81 9.47 0.16 -10.70
N TRP A 82 9.06 0.31 -9.46
CA TRP A 82 7.75 0.75 -9.01
C TRP A 82 7.62 2.29 -9.14
N ILE A 83 6.50 2.80 -9.66
CA ILE A 83 6.26 4.24 -9.87
C ILE A 83 5.18 4.77 -8.91
N ASP A 84 3.90 4.59 -9.24
CA ASP A 84 2.79 5.13 -8.43
C ASP A 84 2.44 4.21 -7.26
N VAL A 85 2.80 2.93 -7.37
CA VAL A 85 2.51 1.88 -6.40
C VAL A 85 3.82 1.24 -5.99
N CYS A 86 3.85 0.54 -4.86
CA CYS A 86 4.99 -0.24 -4.41
C CYS A 86 4.50 -1.55 -3.82
N VAL A 87 5.00 -2.66 -4.35
CA VAL A 87 4.71 -3.98 -3.80
C VAL A 87 5.84 -4.37 -2.86
N VAL A 88 5.51 -4.62 -1.60
CA VAL A 88 6.43 -5.07 -0.56
C VAL A 88 6.04 -6.48 -0.17
N GLU A 89 7.01 -7.37 -0.05
CA GLU A 89 6.78 -8.74 0.38
C GLU A 89 7.59 -9.01 1.64
N ARG A 90 6.89 -9.20 2.76
CA ARG A 90 7.52 -9.29 4.08
C ARG A 90 8.52 -10.43 4.16
N MET A 91 8.23 -11.55 3.50
CA MET A 91 9.11 -12.72 3.44
C MET A 91 10.49 -12.40 2.83
N PHE A 92 10.57 -11.43 1.91
CA PHE A 92 11.81 -10.99 1.28
C PHE A 92 12.39 -9.72 1.91
N GLY A 93 11.75 -9.19 2.96
CA GLY A 93 12.25 -8.07 3.75
C GLY A 93 12.24 -6.73 3.03
N GLY A 94 11.43 -6.54 1.99
CA GLY A 94 11.41 -5.28 1.26
C GLY A 94 10.54 -5.24 0.01
N ALA A 95 10.72 -4.14 -0.74
CA ALA A 95 10.05 -3.95 -2.02
C ALA A 95 10.52 -4.98 -3.05
N THR A 96 9.57 -5.53 -3.82
CA THR A 96 9.84 -6.58 -4.82
C THR A 96 10.55 -6.05 -6.07
N LEU A 97 10.48 -4.75 -6.31
CA LEU A 97 11.26 -3.98 -7.29
C LEU A 97 11.77 -2.70 -6.63
N GLU A 98 12.67 -1.99 -7.31
CA GLU A 98 13.15 -0.69 -6.84
C GLU A 98 11.99 0.28 -6.64
N CYS A 99 12.02 1.05 -5.54
CA CYS A 99 10.92 1.92 -5.13
C CYS A 99 11.49 3.10 -4.32
N ASP A 100 11.60 4.27 -4.95
CA ASP A 100 12.42 5.38 -4.44
C ASP A 100 11.79 6.16 -3.29
N TRP A 101 10.47 6.19 -3.26
CA TRP A 101 9.69 7.08 -2.40
C TRP A 101 9.30 6.41 -1.08
N ILE A 102 9.50 5.10 -0.93
CA ILE A 102 9.17 4.36 0.29
C ILE A 102 10.44 4.02 1.08
N LYS A 103 10.28 3.89 2.40
CA LYS A 103 11.24 3.22 3.27
C LYS A 103 10.54 2.06 3.95
N VAL A 104 11.18 0.89 3.94
CA VAL A 104 10.69 -0.33 4.60
C VAL A 104 11.62 -0.64 5.75
N ASP A 105 11.05 -0.83 6.93
CA ASP A 105 11.72 -1.41 8.10
C ASP A 105 11.30 -2.87 8.20
N ALA A 106 12.19 -3.77 7.79
CA ALA A 106 11.94 -5.21 7.78
C ALA A 106 12.00 -5.84 9.18
N VAL A 107 12.56 -5.16 10.18
CA VAL A 107 12.61 -5.67 11.56
C VAL A 107 11.33 -5.30 12.30
N GLY A 108 10.84 -4.09 12.07
CA GLY A 108 9.58 -3.61 12.65
C GLY A 108 8.34 -3.96 11.84
N ASP A 109 8.48 -4.56 10.66
CA ASP A 109 7.39 -4.89 9.73
C ASP A 109 6.49 -3.68 9.41
N PHE A 110 7.10 -2.54 9.06
CA PHE A 110 6.36 -1.34 8.65
C PHE A 110 7.02 -0.61 7.49
N ALA A 111 6.24 0.23 6.81
CA ALA A 111 6.73 1.12 5.78
C ALA A 111 6.24 2.56 5.98
N TYR A 112 7.05 3.53 5.55
CA TYR A 112 6.73 4.95 5.64
C TYR A 112 7.21 5.71 4.40
N LEU A 113 6.59 6.86 4.14
CA LEU A 113 6.97 7.73 3.04
C LEU A 113 8.35 8.34 3.32
N LYS A 114 9.29 8.17 2.37
CA LYS A 114 10.66 8.69 2.48
C LYS A 114 10.63 10.22 2.64
N GLY A 115 11.45 10.72 3.56
CA GLY A 115 11.48 12.15 3.89
C GLY A 115 10.39 12.59 4.89
N LYS A 116 9.55 11.66 5.36
CA LYS A 116 8.66 11.86 6.51
C LYS A 116 9.14 11.02 7.70
N PRO A 117 8.88 11.45 8.95
CA PRO A 117 9.16 10.63 10.12
C PRO A 117 8.30 9.36 10.13
N ALA A 118 8.90 8.21 10.45
CA ALA A 118 8.18 6.94 10.60
C ALA A 118 7.02 7.07 11.61
N GLY A 119 7.23 7.69 12.77
CA GLY A 119 6.15 7.99 13.72
C GLY A 119 5.35 6.75 14.15
N GLU A 120 4.06 6.94 14.46
CA GLU A 120 3.14 5.86 14.82
C GLU A 120 2.91 4.87 13.66
N VAL A 121 2.85 3.58 13.99
CA VAL A 121 2.56 2.50 13.05
C VAL A 121 1.05 2.21 13.07
N ILE A 122 0.41 2.48 11.94
CA ILE A 122 -1.01 2.21 11.72
C ILE A 122 -1.18 0.80 11.16
N SER A 123 -2.04 0.03 11.80
CA SER A 123 -2.38 -1.35 11.45
C SER A 123 -3.89 -1.50 11.33
N ARG A 124 -4.35 -2.70 10.97
CA ARG A 124 -5.77 -3.03 10.96
C ARG A 124 -6.48 -2.78 12.31
N ASN A 125 -5.77 -2.92 13.43
CA ASN A 125 -6.36 -2.74 14.76
C ASN A 125 -6.74 -1.28 15.05
N ASN A 126 -6.14 -0.32 14.36
CA ASN A 126 -6.50 1.09 14.48
C ASN A 126 -7.87 1.40 13.85
N PHE A 127 -8.40 0.50 13.03
CA PHE A 127 -9.69 0.63 12.33
C PHE A 127 -10.74 -0.34 12.84
N ASN A 128 -10.33 -1.42 13.51
CA ASN A 128 -11.23 -2.35 14.17
C ASN A 128 -11.57 -1.81 15.57
N SER A 129 -12.64 -1.03 15.67
CA SER A 129 -13.25 -0.70 16.96
C SER A 129 -14.03 -1.93 17.46
N ASP A 130 -13.31 -2.96 17.91
CA ASP A 130 -13.88 -4.04 18.69
C ASP A 130 -12.97 -4.30 19.89
N GLU A 131 -12.83 -3.28 20.75
CA GLU A 131 -12.61 -3.53 22.16
C GLU A 131 -13.85 -4.28 22.67
N ARG A 132 -13.85 -5.61 22.51
CA ARG A 132 -14.69 -6.46 23.33
C ARG A 132 -14.11 -6.44 24.74
N VAL A 133 -14.46 -5.38 25.47
CA VAL A 133 -14.55 -5.41 26.92
C VAL A 133 -15.76 -6.30 27.23
N GLU A 134 -15.50 -7.57 27.51
CA GLU A 134 -16.31 -8.38 28.42
C GLU A 134 -15.45 -8.76 29.63
#